data_AF-X1TPX1-F1
#
_entry.id   AF-X1TPX1-F1
#
_cell.length_a   1.000
_cell.length_b   1.000
_cell.length_c   1.000
_cell.angle_alpha   90.00
_cell.angle_beta   90.00
_cell.angle_gamma   90.00
#
_symmetry.space_group_name_H-M   'P 1'
#
loop_
_entity.id
_entity.type
_entity.pdbx_description
1 polymer ?
#
loop_
_entity_poly.entity_id
_entity_poly.type
_entity_poly.pdbx_seq_one_letter_code
_entity_poly.pdbx_strand_id
1 'polypeptide(L)'
;DQRDWIRQGLDKLTDREAIKRAQELSEAGHDVPEYLYISCRCAIAHAGTDPTVDPEDFDDEMRLRADLPLIKNLVEILIETEFGVKSSRTVWKEHLYELNGFKEIIGPELTSLLITGGTEPPNKIQVPEHISIRLWDKKPYPPFEQMTVQTIRAAAGIVHWECTSMDRRVSFLLELNFPKERLGIDPFDGVSFRDDGSPEAAIDAAEIQRFRIEYLANGSLEVWEPVENRCLGRCDPFIPENINLRATIENLRRAEEDLQKEAERRRKILASLNKADPPT
;
A
#
# COMPACT_ATOMS: atom_id res chain seq x y z
N ASP A 1 38.55 -10.06 2.41
CA ASP A 1 37.44 -10.10 1.43
C ASP A 1 36.12 -10.61 2.05
N GLN A 2 35.87 -11.93 2.15
CA GLN A 2 34.57 -12.43 2.68
C GLN A 2 34.31 -12.07 4.15
N ARG A 3 35.31 -12.22 5.03
CA ARG A 3 35.19 -11.84 6.46
C ARG A 3 34.91 -10.35 6.64
N ASP A 4 35.56 -9.51 5.85
CA ASP A 4 35.36 -8.07 5.89
C ASP A 4 33.96 -7.70 5.39
N TRP A 5 33.46 -8.40 4.37
CA TRP A 5 32.07 -8.25 3.91
C TRP A 5 31.07 -8.66 5.01
N ILE A 6 31.27 -9.81 5.67
CA ILE A 6 30.42 -10.22 6.80
C ILE A 6 30.44 -9.15 7.88
N ARG A 7 31.63 -8.65 8.24
CA ARG A 7 31.80 -7.60 9.26
C ARG A 7 31.01 -6.34 8.91
N GLN A 8 31.09 -5.87 7.67
CA GLN A 8 30.29 -4.71 7.20
C GLN A 8 28.78 -4.99 7.15
N GLY A 9 28.39 -6.25 6.92
CA GLY A 9 26.99 -6.69 6.94
C GLY A 9 26.38 -6.71 8.33
N LEU A 10 27.17 -6.97 9.38
CA LEU A 10 26.69 -7.00 10.77
C LEU A 10 26.08 -5.66 11.22
N ASP A 11 26.65 -4.54 10.78
CA ASP A 11 26.14 -3.19 11.09
C ASP A 11 24.82 -2.88 10.36
N LYS A 12 24.47 -3.67 9.36
CA LYS A 12 23.28 -3.49 8.50
C LYS A 12 22.17 -4.48 8.82
N LEU A 13 22.33 -5.33 9.84
CA LEU A 13 21.31 -6.27 10.25
C LEU A 13 20.03 -5.53 10.66
N THR A 14 18.90 -6.06 10.23
CA THR A 14 17.58 -5.48 10.51
C THR A 14 16.61 -6.47 11.12
N ASP A 15 16.87 -7.77 10.97
CA ASP A 15 16.09 -8.82 11.61
C ASP A 15 16.43 -8.95 13.10
N ARG A 16 15.40 -9.03 13.95
CA ARG A 16 15.58 -9.04 15.41
C ARG A 16 16.31 -10.29 15.89
N GLU A 17 16.00 -11.45 15.31
CA GLU A 17 16.63 -12.72 15.70
C GLU A 17 18.07 -12.79 15.17
N ALA A 18 18.34 -12.23 13.98
CA ALA A 18 19.70 -12.06 13.46
C ALA A 18 20.57 -11.19 14.38
N ILE A 19 20.05 -10.02 14.79
CA ILE A 19 20.75 -9.11 15.72
C ILE A 19 21.02 -9.81 17.05
N LYS A 20 20.01 -10.47 17.61
CA LYS A 20 20.12 -11.23 18.86
C LYS A 20 21.19 -12.32 18.74
N ARG A 21 21.19 -13.10 17.66
CA ARG A 21 22.18 -14.17 17.46
C ARG A 21 23.61 -13.63 17.32
N ALA A 22 23.79 -12.53 16.60
CA ALA A 22 25.10 -11.88 16.49
C ALA A 22 25.62 -11.40 17.87
N GLN A 23 24.72 -10.87 18.72
CA GLN A 23 25.05 -10.50 20.09
C GLN A 23 25.41 -11.71 20.94
N GLU A 24 24.64 -12.79 20.90
CA GLU A 24 24.93 -14.04 21.62
C GLU A 24 26.32 -14.61 21.27
N LEU A 25 26.67 -14.64 19.98
CA LEU A 25 27.99 -15.10 19.52
C LEU A 25 29.11 -14.19 20.03
N SER A 26 28.89 -12.86 19.99
CA SER A 26 29.86 -11.89 20.50
C SER A 26 30.04 -12.00 22.02
N GLU A 27 28.96 -12.19 22.79
CA GLU A 27 28.99 -12.37 24.24
C GLU A 27 29.66 -13.68 24.66
N ALA A 28 29.52 -14.73 23.84
CA ALA A 28 30.26 -15.98 23.99
C ALA A 28 31.76 -15.86 23.63
N GLY A 29 32.22 -14.68 23.20
CA GLY A 29 33.63 -14.40 22.89
C GLY A 29 34.06 -14.78 21.48
N HIS A 30 33.13 -15.06 20.57
CA HIS A 30 33.46 -15.34 19.17
C HIS A 30 33.67 -14.04 18.37
N ASP A 31 34.67 -14.04 17.49
CA ASP A 31 34.70 -13.07 16.38
C ASP A 31 33.67 -13.51 15.34
N VAL A 32 32.48 -12.89 15.36
CA VAL A 32 31.32 -13.32 14.56
C VAL A 32 31.64 -13.51 13.07
N PRO A 33 32.38 -12.60 12.38
CA PRO A 33 32.78 -12.82 11.00
C PRO A 33 33.66 -14.05 10.79
N GLU A 34 34.60 -14.32 11.70
CA GLU A 34 35.46 -15.51 11.64
C GLU A 34 34.64 -16.78 11.88
N TYR A 35 33.79 -16.75 12.90
CA TYR A 35 32.89 -17.84 13.25
C TYR A 35 32.02 -18.25 12.07
N LEU A 36 31.29 -17.31 11.46
CA LEU A 36 30.42 -17.62 10.33
C LEU A 36 31.23 -18.07 9.10
N TYR A 37 32.40 -17.48 8.85
CA TYR A 37 33.25 -17.89 7.74
C TYR A 37 33.70 -19.35 7.85
N ILE A 38 34.08 -19.79 9.05
CA ILE A 38 34.50 -21.17 9.30
C ILE A 38 33.26 -22.09 9.34
N SER A 39 32.31 -21.78 10.22
CA SER A 39 31.17 -22.66 10.51
C SER A 39 30.16 -22.81 9.36
N CYS A 40 30.02 -21.81 8.48
CA CYS A 40 29.12 -21.90 7.32
C CYS A 40 29.79 -22.46 6.06
N ARG A 41 31.13 -22.49 5.97
CA ARG A 41 31.85 -23.21 4.91
C ARG A 41 31.73 -24.72 5.07
N CYS A 42 31.70 -25.18 6.32
CA CYS A 42 31.66 -26.60 6.66
C CYS A 42 30.26 -27.23 6.52
N ALA A 43 29.22 -26.42 6.24
CA ALA A 43 27.87 -26.91 5.94
C ALA A 43 27.73 -27.44 4.50
N ILE A 44 28.66 -27.10 3.60
CA ILE A 44 28.75 -27.69 2.26
C ILE A 44 29.75 -28.83 2.37
N ALA A 45 29.27 -30.07 2.16
CA ALA A 45 29.97 -31.34 2.40
C ALA A 45 31.40 -31.40 1.82
N HIS A 46 32.37 -30.85 2.56
CA HIS A 46 33.78 -31.13 2.40
C HIS A 46 34.10 -32.32 3.31
N ALA A 47 33.78 -33.52 2.83
CA ALA A 47 34.21 -34.74 3.49
C ALA A 47 35.75 -34.71 3.67
N GLY A 48 36.22 -34.62 4.92
CA GLY A 48 37.64 -34.78 5.27
C GLY A 48 38.41 -33.52 5.70
N THR A 49 37.75 -32.41 6.05
CA THR A 49 38.41 -31.24 6.68
C THR A 49 37.71 -30.84 7.98
N ASP A 50 38.48 -30.69 9.06
CA ASP A 50 37.95 -30.20 10.34
C ASP A 50 37.75 -28.67 10.32
N PRO A 51 36.63 -28.15 10.85
CA PRO A 51 35.51 -28.90 11.44
C PRO A 51 34.58 -29.47 10.36
N THR A 52 34.12 -30.72 10.52
CA THR A 52 33.05 -31.30 9.68
C THR A 52 31.72 -31.19 10.42
N VAL A 53 30.65 -30.78 9.72
CA VAL A 53 29.30 -30.72 10.28
C VAL A 53 28.63 -32.08 10.11
N ASP A 54 28.19 -32.70 11.20
CA ASP A 54 27.50 -33.99 11.17
C ASP A 54 25.98 -33.78 11.21
N PRO A 55 25.23 -34.15 10.15
CA PRO A 55 23.76 -34.00 10.14
C PRO A 55 23.05 -34.93 11.14
N GLU A 56 23.74 -35.93 11.70
CA GLU A 56 23.23 -36.81 12.75
C GLU A 56 23.59 -36.31 14.17
N ASP A 57 24.42 -35.27 14.29
CA ASP A 57 24.72 -34.60 15.56
C ASP A 57 23.68 -33.51 15.88
N PHE A 58 22.99 -33.71 17.00
CA PHE A 58 21.97 -32.80 17.49
C PHE A 58 22.52 -31.41 17.84
N ASP A 59 23.75 -31.33 18.35
CA ASP A 59 24.34 -30.05 18.74
C ASP A 59 24.67 -29.19 17.51
N ASP A 60 25.10 -29.83 16.41
CA ASP A 60 25.29 -29.17 15.12
C ASP A 60 23.98 -28.71 14.49
N GLU A 61 22.93 -29.52 14.58
CA GLU A 61 21.59 -29.11 14.13
C GLU A 61 21.08 -27.89 14.91
N MET A 62 21.19 -27.92 16.24
CA MET A 62 20.81 -26.80 17.10
C MET A 62 21.58 -25.53 16.78
N ARG A 63 22.90 -25.66 16.59
CA ARG A 63 23.77 -24.55 16.19
C ARG A 63 23.35 -23.96 14.85
N LEU A 64 23.16 -24.79 13.82
CA LEU A 64 22.72 -24.33 12.49
C LEU A 64 21.35 -23.65 12.53
N ARG A 65 20.40 -24.19 13.30
CA ARG A 65 19.09 -23.56 13.49
C ARG A 65 19.20 -22.20 14.18
N ALA A 66 20.08 -22.08 15.18
CA ALA A 66 20.33 -20.81 15.87
C ALA A 66 21.03 -19.78 14.97
N ASP A 67 21.94 -20.20 14.10
CA ASP A 67 22.67 -19.31 13.17
C ASP A 67 21.83 -18.90 11.95
N LEU A 68 20.78 -19.66 11.62
CA LEU A 68 19.98 -19.47 10.41
C LEU A 68 19.42 -18.05 10.23
N PRO A 69 18.83 -17.38 11.25
CA PRO A 69 18.33 -16.01 11.08
C PRO A 69 19.43 -15.03 10.70
N LEU A 70 20.62 -15.15 11.32
CA LEU A 70 21.77 -14.31 11.05
C LEU A 70 22.28 -14.49 9.61
N ILE A 71 22.45 -15.75 9.19
CA ILE A 71 22.87 -16.04 7.81
C ILE A 71 21.84 -15.58 6.79
N LYS A 72 20.55 -15.80 7.03
CA LYS A 72 19.48 -15.33 6.13
C LYS A 72 19.52 -13.82 5.94
N ASN A 73 19.62 -13.04 7.02
CA ASN A 73 19.61 -11.59 6.90
C ASN A 73 20.89 -11.04 6.26
N LEU A 74 22.06 -11.67 6.49
CA LEU A 74 23.29 -11.36 5.75
C LEU A 74 23.14 -11.65 4.25
N VAL A 75 22.53 -12.77 3.89
CA VAL A 75 22.26 -13.12 2.47
C VAL A 75 21.28 -12.14 1.84
N GLU A 76 20.24 -11.69 2.55
CA GLU A 76 19.34 -10.63 2.07
C GLU A 76 20.11 -9.34 1.77
N ILE A 77 21.03 -8.93 2.65
CA ILE A 77 21.90 -7.76 2.45
C ILE A 77 22.79 -7.97 1.22
N LEU A 78 23.36 -9.17 1.03
CA LEU A 78 24.16 -9.50 -0.15
C LEU A 78 23.34 -9.35 -1.43
N ILE A 79 22.15 -9.94 -1.47
CA ILE A 79 21.24 -9.91 -2.62
C ILE A 79 20.87 -8.47 -2.96
N GLU A 80 20.58 -7.65 -1.95
CA GLU A 80 20.21 -6.25 -2.17
C GLU A 80 21.38 -5.41 -2.66
N THR A 81 22.58 -5.60 -2.11
CA THR A 81 23.75 -4.75 -2.40
C THR A 81 24.49 -5.16 -3.67
N GLU A 82 24.69 -6.45 -3.92
CA GLU A 82 25.47 -6.96 -5.05
C GLU A 82 24.60 -7.23 -6.29
N PHE A 83 23.35 -7.65 -6.09
CA PHE A 83 22.44 -8.00 -7.19
C PHE A 83 21.37 -6.94 -7.45
N GLY A 84 21.27 -5.90 -6.60
CA GLY A 84 20.31 -4.80 -6.77
C GLY A 84 18.84 -5.22 -6.57
N VAL A 85 18.59 -6.40 -6.00
CA VAL A 85 17.24 -6.91 -5.75
C VAL A 85 16.80 -6.42 -4.37
N LYS A 86 15.91 -5.42 -4.34
CA LYS A 86 15.43 -4.80 -3.09
C LYS A 86 14.70 -5.81 -2.22
N SER A 87 15.02 -5.84 -0.92
CA SER A 87 14.25 -6.56 0.08
C SER A 87 12.84 -5.99 0.23
N SER A 88 11.91 -6.77 0.77
CA SER A 88 10.55 -6.29 1.10
C SER A 88 10.58 -5.08 2.03
N ARG A 89 11.57 -5.01 2.93
CA ARG A 89 11.76 -3.87 3.85
C ARG A 89 12.14 -2.60 3.08
N THR A 90 13.06 -2.70 2.13
CA THR A 90 13.46 -1.56 1.30
C THR A 90 12.32 -1.11 0.40
N VAL A 91 11.62 -2.06 -0.24
CA VAL A 91 10.42 -1.76 -1.05
C VAL A 91 9.35 -1.03 -0.22
N TRP A 92 9.08 -1.49 1.00
CA TRP A 92 8.15 -0.82 1.92
C TRP A 92 8.63 0.57 2.34
N LYS A 93 9.91 0.71 2.70
CA LYS A 93 10.47 1.98 3.17
C LYS A 93 10.47 3.05 2.07
N GLU A 94 10.76 2.66 0.84
CA GLU A 94 10.79 3.58 -0.30
C GLU A 94 9.41 3.81 -0.93
N HIS A 95 8.53 2.80 -0.89
CA HIS A 95 7.14 2.85 -1.34
C HIS A 95 6.94 3.51 -2.72
N LEU A 96 7.91 3.33 -3.63
CA LEU A 96 7.92 3.94 -4.97
C LEU A 96 6.69 3.58 -5.82
N TYR A 97 5.99 2.49 -5.48
CA TYR A 97 4.78 2.05 -6.15
C TYR A 97 3.55 2.93 -5.84
N GLU A 98 3.60 3.79 -4.81
CA GLU A 98 2.47 4.68 -4.47
C GLU A 98 2.25 5.74 -5.56
N LEU A 99 3.32 6.28 -6.15
CA LEU A 99 3.24 7.37 -7.14
C LEU A 99 3.79 7.03 -8.54
N ASN A 100 4.29 5.81 -8.78
CA ASN A 100 5.02 5.48 -10.00
C ASN A 100 4.25 5.81 -11.30
N GLY A 101 3.01 5.35 -11.45
CA GLY A 101 2.23 5.61 -12.66
C GLY A 101 1.79 7.07 -12.81
N PHE A 102 1.66 7.80 -11.70
CA PHE A 102 1.37 9.24 -11.75
C PHE A 102 2.54 10.05 -12.31
N LYS A 103 3.79 9.65 -12.00
CA LYS A 103 5.00 10.29 -12.55
C LYS A 103 5.09 10.18 -14.07
N GLU A 104 4.63 9.05 -14.63
CA GLU A 104 4.57 8.85 -16.08
C GLU A 104 3.60 9.84 -16.73
N ILE A 105 2.42 10.05 -16.13
CA ILE A 105 1.41 11.00 -16.63
C ILE A 105 1.88 12.45 -16.49
N ILE A 106 2.48 12.81 -15.36
CA ILE A 106 2.90 14.18 -15.07
C ILE A 106 4.13 14.57 -15.88
N GLY A 107 4.97 13.59 -16.22
CA GLY A 107 6.19 13.77 -16.99
C GLY A 107 7.42 14.10 -16.11
N PRO A 108 8.64 13.84 -16.63
CA PRO A 108 9.87 13.84 -15.83
C PRO A 108 10.28 15.24 -15.35
N GLU A 109 10.08 16.28 -16.15
CA GLU A 109 10.46 17.66 -15.80
C GLU A 109 9.67 18.17 -14.59
N LEU A 110 8.34 18.05 -14.66
CA LEU A 110 7.44 18.47 -13.60
C LEU A 110 7.53 17.57 -12.37
N THR A 111 7.73 16.26 -12.56
CA THR A 111 8.01 15.33 -11.46
C THR A 111 9.25 15.75 -10.68
N SER A 112 10.35 16.12 -11.36
CA SER A 112 11.59 16.57 -10.71
C SER A 112 11.37 17.86 -9.90
N LEU A 113 10.57 18.79 -10.44
CA LEU A 113 10.16 20.00 -9.73
C LEU A 113 9.35 19.67 -8.46
N LEU A 114 8.38 18.77 -8.55
CA LEU A 114 7.52 18.40 -7.42
C LEU A 114 8.29 17.65 -6.32
N ILE A 115 9.21 16.76 -6.69
CA ILE A 115 10.07 16.03 -5.72
C ILE A 115 10.89 17.02 -4.87
N THR A 116 11.35 18.13 -5.46
CA THR A 116 12.11 19.16 -4.75
C THR A 116 11.25 20.16 -3.97
N GLY A 117 9.93 19.92 -3.88
CA GLY A 117 8.99 20.79 -3.18
C GLY A 117 8.53 22.00 -3.98
N GLY A 118 8.66 21.96 -5.31
CA GLY A 118 8.21 23.02 -6.19
C GLY A 118 6.70 23.26 -6.19
N THR A 119 6.27 24.34 -6.82
CA THR A 119 4.86 24.75 -6.92
C THR A 119 4.57 25.06 -8.38
N GLU A 120 3.43 24.59 -8.88
CA GLU A 120 3.02 24.85 -10.26
C GLU A 120 1.52 25.17 -10.30
N PRO A 121 1.05 26.04 -11.20
CA PRO A 121 -0.37 26.28 -11.37
C PRO A 121 -1.13 25.00 -11.76
N PRO A 122 -2.34 24.75 -11.22
CA PRO A 122 -3.11 23.53 -11.48
C PRO A 122 -3.34 23.22 -12.96
N ASN A 123 -3.51 24.24 -13.81
CA ASN A 123 -3.75 24.10 -15.24
C ASN A 123 -2.53 23.62 -16.05
N LYS A 124 -1.34 23.56 -15.44
CA LYS A 124 -0.14 22.99 -16.06
C LYS A 124 0.15 21.55 -15.63
N ILE A 125 -0.55 21.04 -14.62
CA ILE A 125 -0.42 19.65 -14.21
C ILE A 125 -1.25 18.81 -15.17
N GLN A 126 -0.60 17.92 -15.90
CA GLN A 126 -1.30 16.93 -16.72
C GLN A 126 -2.04 15.95 -15.81
N VAL A 127 -3.28 15.63 -16.17
CA VAL A 127 -4.14 14.68 -15.45
C VAL A 127 -4.74 13.70 -16.45
N PRO A 128 -4.99 12.44 -16.04
CA PRO A 128 -5.79 11.53 -16.86
C PRO A 128 -7.23 12.06 -16.95
N GLU A 129 -7.93 11.75 -18.04
CA GLU A 129 -9.34 12.16 -18.20
C GLU A 129 -10.23 11.48 -17.16
N HIS A 130 -9.99 10.18 -16.93
CA HIS A 130 -10.76 9.36 -16.00
C HIS A 130 -9.84 8.50 -15.13
N ILE A 131 -10.26 8.26 -13.89
CA ILE A 131 -9.68 7.24 -13.01
C ILE A 131 -10.76 6.41 -12.33
N SER A 132 -10.39 5.23 -11.85
CA SER A 132 -11.20 4.43 -10.94
C SER A 132 -10.46 4.23 -9.62
N ILE A 133 -11.17 4.35 -8.50
CA ILE A 133 -10.63 4.08 -7.16
C ILE A 133 -11.21 2.76 -6.67
N ARG A 134 -10.33 1.81 -6.34
CA ARG A 134 -10.70 0.42 -6.02
C ARG A 134 -9.99 -0.03 -4.76
N LEU A 135 -10.46 -1.15 -4.20
CA LEU A 135 -9.72 -1.92 -3.21
C LEU A 135 -9.29 -3.25 -3.83
N TRP A 136 -8.05 -3.66 -3.56
CA TRP A 136 -7.50 -4.92 -4.05
C TRP A 136 -8.37 -6.11 -3.62
N ASP A 137 -8.66 -7.01 -4.57
CA ASP A 137 -9.51 -8.19 -4.38
C ASP A 137 -10.92 -7.88 -3.84
N LYS A 138 -11.47 -6.70 -4.17
CA LYS A 138 -12.87 -6.33 -3.89
C LYS A 138 -13.65 -6.06 -5.16
N LYS A 139 -14.98 -6.11 -5.03
CA LYS A 139 -15.86 -5.71 -6.12
C LYS A 139 -15.74 -4.21 -6.37
N PRO A 140 -15.79 -3.75 -7.63
CA PRO A 140 -15.83 -2.33 -7.95
C PRO A 140 -16.96 -1.59 -7.24
N TYR A 141 -16.73 -0.32 -6.92
CA TYR A 141 -17.70 0.58 -6.29
C TYR A 141 -18.18 1.54 -7.36
N PRO A 142 -19.43 1.42 -7.87
CA PRO A 142 -19.91 2.22 -8.99
C PRO A 142 -19.66 3.73 -8.88
N PRO A 143 -19.80 4.39 -7.70
CA PRO A 143 -19.57 5.83 -7.60
C PRO A 143 -18.10 6.25 -7.77
N PHE A 144 -17.17 5.29 -7.64
CA PHE A 144 -15.73 5.51 -7.73
C PHE A 144 -15.12 5.00 -9.04
N GLU A 145 -15.94 4.59 -10.00
CA GLU A 145 -15.49 4.15 -11.32
C GLU A 145 -15.56 5.29 -12.34
N GLN A 146 -14.54 5.39 -13.20
CA GLN A 146 -14.47 6.36 -14.31
C GLN A 146 -14.70 7.82 -13.89
N MET A 147 -14.24 8.19 -12.70
CA MET A 147 -14.32 9.53 -12.15
C MET A 147 -13.50 10.51 -13.00
N THR A 148 -14.06 11.67 -13.32
CA THR A 148 -13.34 12.75 -14.00
C THR A 148 -12.36 13.40 -13.03
N VAL A 149 -11.13 13.65 -13.47
CA VAL A 149 -10.07 14.21 -12.61
C VAL A 149 -9.84 15.69 -12.91
N GLN A 150 -9.69 16.49 -11.85
CA GLN A 150 -9.20 17.85 -11.94
C GLN A 150 -8.14 18.14 -10.88
N THR A 151 -7.09 18.87 -11.27
CA THR A 151 -6.14 19.40 -10.28
C THR A 151 -6.77 20.62 -9.62
N ILE A 152 -6.96 20.58 -8.30
CA ILE A 152 -7.50 21.71 -7.53
C ILE A 152 -6.40 22.54 -6.87
N ARG A 153 -5.24 21.93 -6.60
CA ARG A 153 -4.09 22.58 -5.97
C ARG A 153 -2.81 21.83 -6.30
N ALA A 154 -1.71 22.57 -6.49
CA ALA A 154 -0.37 22.01 -6.56
C ALA A 154 0.62 22.97 -5.88
N ALA A 155 1.12 22.60 -4.70
CA ALA A 155 2.03 23.45 -3.92
C ALA A 155 2.92 22.62 -3.01
N ALA A 156 4.15 23.09 -2.78
CA ALA A 156 5.14 22.42 -1.93
C ALA A 156 5.39 20.94 -2.31
N GLY A 157 5.33 20.62 -3.61
CA GLY A 157 5.47 19.26 -4.13
C GLY A 157 4.25 18.36 -3.92
N ILE A 158 3.14 18.91 -3.43
CA ILE A 158 1.91 18.17 -3.19
C ILE A 158 0.87 18.58 -4.22
N VAL A 159 0.31 17.60 -4.93
CA VAL A 159 -0.75 17.80 -5.92
C VAL A 159 -2.05 17.21 -5.38
N HIS A 160 -3.11 18.01 -5.33
CA HIS A 160 -4.44 17.58 -4.95
C HIS A 160 -5.31 17.42 -6.18
N TRP A 161 -5.81 16.20 -6.38
CA TRP A 161 -6.75 15.85 -7.43
C TRP A 161 -8.12 15.62 -6.84
N GLU A 162 -9.11 16.36 -7.34
CA GLU A 162 -10.50 16.05 -7.08
C GLU A 162 -11.02 15.17 -8.21
N CYS A 163 -11.50 13.99 -7.83
CA CYS A 163 -12.02 12.98 -8.73
C CYS A 163 -13.53 12.97 -8.54
N THR A 164 -14.30 13.27 -9.59
CA THR A 164 -15.76 13.44 -9.48
C THR A 164 -16.49 12.38 -10.31
N SER A 165 -17.50 11.74 -9.73
CA SER A 165 -18.36 10.79 -10.43
C SER A 165 -19.05 11.44 -11.63
N MET A 166 -19.41 10.65 -12.64
CA MET A 166 -20.02 11.16 -13.88
C MET A 166 -21.33 11.92 -13.65
N ASP A 167 -22.11 11.52 -12.64
CA ASP A 167 -23.33 12.18 -12.20
C ASP A 167 -23.10 13.36 -11.22
N ARG A 168 -21.85 13.61 -10.85
CA ARG A 168 -21.40 14.67 -9.93
C ARG A 168 -22.01 14.59 -8.53
N ARG A 169 -22.46 13.41 -8.11
CA ARG A 169 -22.94 13.19 -6.73
C ARG A 169 -21.81 12.87 -5.76
N VAL A 170 -20.69 12.34 -6.23
CA VAL A 170 -19.57 11.91 -5.38
C VAL A 170 -18.29 12.59 -5.86
N SER A 171 -17.52 13.15 -4.93
CA SER A 171 -16.12 13.51 -5.18
C SER A 171 -15.17 12.84 -4.19
N PHE A 172 -13.97 12.48 -4.67
CA PHE A 172 -12.91 11.86 -3.91
C PHE A 172 -11.63 12.66 -4.10
N LEU A 173 -11.03 13.10 -2.99
CA LEU A 173 -9.79 13.83 -2.97
C LEU A 173 -8.60 12.86 -2.88
N LEU A 174 -7.71 12.93 -3.88
CA LEU A 174 -6.40 12.27 -3.86
C LEU A 174 -5.32 13.30 -3.62
N GLU A 175 -4.37 12.99 -2.75
CA GLU A 175 -3.17 13.78 -2.50
C GLU A 175 -1.93 13.03 -3.03
N LEU A 176 -1.21 13.62 -3.97
CA LEU A 176 0.05 13.09 -4.51
C LEU A 176 1.21 13.87 -3.90
N ASN A 177 1.89 13.29 -2.92
CA ASN A 177 2.97 13.93 -2.17
C ASN A 177 4.34 13.48 -2.70
N PHE A 178 4.86 14.17 -3.71
CA PHE A 178 6.10 13.82 -4.38
C PHE A 178 7.35 13.87 -3.49
N PRO A 179 7.54 14.87 -2.59
CA PRO A 179 8.71 14.90 -1.71
C PRO A 179 8.81 13.69 -0.78
N LYS A 180 7.66 13.09 -0.43
CA LYS A 180 7.59 11.93 0.45
C LYS A 180 7.29 10.63 -0.28
N GLU A 181 7.10 10.66 -1.60
CA GLU A 181 6.63 9.52 -2.40
C GLU A 181 5.27 8.95 -1.95
N ARG A 182 4.40 9.73 -1.30
CA ARG A 182 3.15 9.22 -0.71
C ARG A 182 1.90 9.52 -1.53
N LEU A 183 1.05 8.52 -1.68
CA LEU A 183 -0.35 8.66 -2.08
C LEU A 183 -1.20 8.86 -0.82
N GLY A 184 -1.58 10.11 -0.56
CA GLY A 184 -2.46 10.49 0.53
C GLY A 184 -3.93 10.31 0.14
N ILE A 185 -4.66 9.62 1.01
CA ILE A 185 -6.10 9.36 0.87
C ILE A 185 -6.74 9.51 2.24
N ASP A 186 -7.97 10.04 2.26
CA ASP A 186 -8.82 10.02 3.43
C ASP A 186 -10.23 9.62 3.00
N PRO A 187 -10.63 8.35 3.16
CA PRO A 187 -11.94 7.91 2.72
C PRO A 187 -13.10 8.37 3.63
N PHE A 188 -12.78 9.00 4.77
CA PHE A 188 -13.77 9.54 5.70
C PHE A 188 -14.01 11.02 5.45
N ASP A 189 -12.95 11.82 5.38
CA ASP A 189 -13.03 13.28 5.21
C ASP A 189 -12.73 13.74 3.78
N GLY A 190 -12.03 12.93 2.98
CA GLY A 190 -11.71 13.20 1.57
C GLY A 190 -12.76 12.73 0.57
N VAL A 191 -13.92 12.24 1.04
CA VAL A 191 -15.06 11.87 0.17
C VAL A 191 -16.22 12.81 0.43
N SER A 192 -16.63 13.54 -0.59
CA SER A 192 -17.83 14.38 -0.56
C SER A 192 -18.99 13.69 -1.29
N PHE A 193 -20.21 13.87 -0.78
CA PHE A 193 -21.42 13.29 -1.35
C PHE A 193 -22.56 14.30 -1.35
N ARG A 194 -23.29 14.35 -2.46
CA ARG A 194 -24.49 15.17 -2.66
C ARG A 194 -25.71 14.27 -2.87
N ASP A 195 -26.63 14.31 -1.92
CA ASP A 195 -27.94 13.69 -2.06
C ASP A 195 -28.88 14.61 -2.87
N ASP A 196 -29.31 14.15 -4.04
CA ASP A 196 -30.30 14.84 -4.89
C ASP A 196 -31.74 14.30 -4.70
N GLY A 197 -31.93 13.39 -3.73
CA GLY A 197 -33.22 12.76 -3.45
C GLY A 197 -33.56 11.59 -4.38
N SER A 198 -32.73 11.27 -5.36
CA SER A 198 -32.93 10.12 -6.25
C SER A 198 -32.68 8.79 -5.52
N PRO A 199 -33.25 7.68 -6.01
CA PRO A 199 -32.84 6.35 -5.57
C PRO A 199 -31.34 6.10 -5.74
N GLU A 200 -30.75 6.59 -6.83
CA GLU A 200 -29.35 6.40 -7.18
C GLU A 200 -28.42 7.06 -6.18
N ALA A 201 -28.75 8.28 -5.70
CA ALA A 201 -28.00 8.94 -4.64
C ALA A 201 -27.95 8.10 -3.35
N ALA A 202 -29.06 7.47 -2.96
CA ALA A 202 -29.08 6.60 -1.78
C ALA A 202 -28.25 5.32 -1.98
N ILE A 203 -28.20 4.79 -3.20
CA ILE A 203 -27.33 3.65 -3.55
C ILE A 203 -25.86 4.05 -3.49
N ASP A 204 -25.50 5.21 -4.05
CA ASP A 204 -24.12 5.69 -4.02
C ASP A 204 -23.64 5.91 -2.59
N ALA A 205 -24.50 6.49 -1.74
CA ALA A 205 -24.21 6.63 -0.32
C ALA A 205 -23.98 5.28 0.37
N ALA A 206 -24.75 4.25 0.03
CA ALA A 206 -24.56 2.90 0.57
C ALA A 206 -23.23 2.28 0.09
N GLU A 207 -22.90 2.45 -1.20
CA GLU A 207 -21.63 1.99 -1.78
C GLU A 207 -20.41 2.69 -1.15
N ILE A 208 -20.52 3.97 -0.78
CA ILE A 208 -19.51 4.69 0.00
C ILE A 208 -19.33 4.06 1.38
N GLN A 209 -20.41 3.66 2.07
CA GLN A 209 -20.28 2.94 3.34
C GLN A 209 -19.62 1.57 3.17
N ARG A 210 -20.00 0.83 2.12
CA ARG A 210 -19.38 -0.46 1.78
C ARG A 210 -17.87 -0.31 1.58
N PHE A 211 -17.46 0.71 0.81
CA PHE A 211 -16.05 1.04 0.61
C PHE A 211 -15.33 1.29 1.94
N ARG A 212 -15.89 2.13 2.82
CA ARG A 212 -15.30 2.44 4.13
C ARG A 212 -15.15 1.19 5.00
N ILE A 213 -16.16 0.31 5.01
CA ILE A 213 -16.10 -0.96 5.74
C ILE A 213 -14.96 -1.83 5.23
N GLU A 214 -14.88 -2.02 3.91
CA GLU A 214 -13.88 -2.89 3.29
C GLU A 214 -12.47 -2.29 3.38
N TYR A 215 -12.34 -0.97 3.36
CA TYR A 215 -11.08 -0.26 3.60
C TYR A 215 -10.60 -0.45 5.04
N LEU A 216 -11.48 -0.26 6.04
CA LEU A 216 -11.15 -0.50 7.45
C LEU A 216 -10.80 -1.97 7.75
N ALA A 217 -11.29 -2.91 6.94
CA ALA A 217 -11.01 -4.32 7.05
C ALA A 217 -9.72 -4.73 6.32
N ASN A 218 -8.66 -3.92 6.45
CA ASN A 218 -7.35 -4.08 5.79
C ASN A 218 -7.41 -4.00 4.26
N GLY A 219 -8.24 -3.12 3.70
CA GLY A 219 -8.27 -2.88 2.27
C GLY A 219 -7.01 -2.17 1.80
N SER A 220 -6.43 -2.64 0.69
CA SER A 220 -5.36 -1.93 -0.03
C SER A 220 -6.00 -1.11 -1.14
N LEU A 221 -5.87 0.22 -1.07
CA LEU A 221 -6.43 1.11 -2.09
C LEU A 221 -5.58 1.08 -3.36
N GLU A 222 -6.24 1.08 -4.51
CA GLU A 222 -5.62 1.18 -5.82
C GLU A 222 -6.29 2.26 -6.66
N VAL A 223 -5.49 3.05 -7.37
CA VAL A 223 -5.95 4.04 -8.34
C VAL A 223 -5.64 3.54 -9.73
N TRP A 224 -6.66 3.40 -10.56
CA TRP A 224 -6.58 2.81 -11.89
C TRP A 224 -6.91 3.81 -12.97
N GLU A 225 -6.18 3.75 -14.08
CA GLU A 225 -6.58 4.36 -15.35
C GLU A 225 -7.44 3.35 -16.14
N PRO A 226 -8.72 3.65 -16.41
CA PRO A 226 -9.65 2.67 -16.94
C PRO A 226 -9.43 2.34 -18.42
N VAL A 227 -8.84 3.26 -19.20
CA VAL A 227 -8.64 3.07 -20.66
C VAL A 227 -7.56 2.04 -20.95
N GLU A 228 -6.38 2.22 -20.35
CA GLU A 228 -5.25 1.28 -20.51
C GLU A 228 -5.30 0.14 -19.49
N ASN A 229 -6.27 0.17 -18.57
CA ASN A 229 -6.42 -0.76 -17.44
C ASN A 229 -5.08 -0.92 -16.68
N ARG A 230 -4.48 0.22 -16.36
CA ARG A 230 -3.19 0.37 -15.69
C ARG A 230 -3.42 0.83 -14.25
N CYS A 231 -2.72 0.23 -13.29
CA CYS A 231 -2.66 0.75 -11.91
C CYS A 231 -1.65 1.90 -11.86
N LEU A 232 -2.11 3.10 -11.51
CA LEU A 232 -1.29 4.31 -11.39
C LEU A 232 -0.53 4.36 -10.06
N GLY A 233 -1.15 3.82 -9.02
CA GLY A 233 -0.54 3.67 -7.71
C GLY A 233 -1.45 2.95 -6.75
N ARG A 234 -0.87 2.48 -5.66
CA ARG A 234 -1.59 1.75 -4.60
C ARG A 234 -1.04 2.09 -3.24
N CYS A 235 -1.89 2.05 -2.22
CA CYS A 235 -1.49 2.13 -0.83
C CYS A 235 -1.33 0.73 -0.23
N ASP A 236 -0.53 0.64 0.83
CA ASP A 236 -0.50 -0.54 1.70
C ASP A 236 -1.85 -0.77 2.40
N PRO A 237 -2.11 -1.99 2.90
CA PRO A 237 -3.31 -2.28 3.67
C PRO A 237 -3.48 -1.27 4.82
N PHE A 238 -4.67 -0.68 4.91
CA PHE A 238 -4.96 0.26 5.99
C PHE A 238 -5.07 -0.45 7.33
N ILE A 239 -4.24 -0.03 8.29
CA ILE A 239 -4.27 -0.50 9.67
C ILE A 239 -4.81 0.64 10.54
N PRO A 240 -6.08 0.60 10.97
CA PRO A 240 -6.62 1.66 11.80
C PRO A 240 -6.03 1.63 13.21
N GLU A 241 -5.63 2.80 13.70
CA GLU A 241 -5.14 2.98 15.07
C GLU A 241 -6.19 3.64 15.96
N ASN A 242 -6.22 3.29 17.25
CA ASN A 242 -7.08 3.93 18.27
C ASN A 242 -8.59 3.86 18.00
N ILE A 243 -9.09 2.83 17.31
CA ILE A 243 -10.52 2.63 17.07
C ILE A 243 -11.07 1.32 17.67
N ASN A 244 -12.36 1.30 17.98
CA ASN A 244 -13.09 0.04 18.16
C ASN A 244 -13.58 -0.46 16.79
N LEU A 245 -12.72 -1.23 16.10
CA LEU A 245 -12.98 -1.68 14.73
C LEU A 245 -14.33 -2.38 14.58
N ARG A 246 -14.68 -3.26 15.53
CA ARG A 246 -15.95 -4.00 15.50
C ARG A 246 -17.15 -3.05 15.58
N ALA A 247 -17.19 -2.17 16.56
CA ALA A 247 -18.29 -1.23 16.73
C ALA A 247 -18.40 -0.27 15.54
N THR A 248 -17.26 0.19 15.01
CA THR A 248 -17.23 1.05 13.82
C THR A 248 -17.82 0.34 12.60
N ILE A 249 -17.38 -0.89 12.30
CA ILE A 249 -17.92 -1.67 11.18
C ILE A 249 -19.41 -1.95 11.36
N GLU A 250 -19.86 -2.31 12.57
CA GLU A 250 -21.28 -2.54 12.85
C GLU A 250 -22.12 -1.28 12.62
N ASN A 251 -21.63 -0.10 13.00
CA ASN A 251 -22.31 1.18 12.75
C ASN A 251 -22.38 1.51 11.26
N LEU A 252 -21.27 1.34 10.53
CA LEU A 252 -21.22 1.59 9.08
C LEU A 252 -22.17 0.64 8.33
N ARG A 253 -22.24 -0.64 8.73
CA ARG A 253 -23.17 -1.62 8.13
C ARG A 253 -24.63 -1.25 8.35
N ARG A 254 -24.99 -0.78 9.55
CA ARG A 254 -26.36 -0.30 9.80
C ARG A 254 -26.69 0.89 8.90
N ALA A 255 -25.76 1.83 8.75
CA ALA A 255 -25.93 2.96 7.85
C ALA A 255 -26.08 2.52 6.38
N GLU A 256 -25.27 1.57 5.92
CA GLU A 256 -25.40 0.95 4.60
C GLU A 256 -26.80 0.33 4.38
N GLU A 257 -27.27 -0.49 5.32
CA GLU A 257 -28.58 -1.15 5.26
C GLU A 257 -29.73 -0.13 5.22
N ASP A 258 -29.65 0.94 6.02
CA ASP A 258 -30.68 1.97 6.06
C ASP A 258 -30.71 2.79 4.75
N LEU A 259 -29.55 3.06 4.14
CA LEU A 259 -29.45 3.70 2.84
C LEU A 259 -30.00 2.80 1.71
N GLN A 260 -29.78 1.49 1.77
CA GLN A 260 -30.38 0.54 0.83
C GLN A 260 -31.91 0.53 0.94
N LYS A 261 -32.47 0.51 2.15
CA LYS A 261 -33.93 0.62 2.37
C LYS A 261 -34.47 1.95 1.86
N GLU A 262 -33.73 3.03 2.05
CA GLU A 262 -34.11 4.35 1.57
C GLU A 262 -34.14 4.40 0.03
N ALA A 263 -33.16 3.78 -0.64
CA ALA A 263 -33.17 3.66 -2.09
C ALA A 263 -34.41 2.91 -2.59
N GLU A 264 -34.79 1.80 -1.96
CA GLU A 264 -36.02 1.07 -2.30
C GLU A 264 -37.29 1.91 -2.07
N ARG A 265 -37.33 2.67 -0.96
CA ARG A 265 -38.45 3.58 -0.67
C ARG A 265 -38.59 4.62 -1.78
N ARG A 266 -37.49 5.27 -2.15
CA ARG A 266 -37.44 6.27 -3.23
C ARG A 266 -37.87 5.67 -4.57
N ARG A 267 -37.44 4.44 -4.91
CA ARG A 267 -37.89 3.74 -6.12
C ARG A 267 -39.39 3.52 -6.15
N LYS A 268 -39.98 3.07 -5.03
CA LYS A 268 -41.43 2.86 -4.93
C LYS A 268 -42.22 4.16 -5.11
N ILE A 269 -41.75 5.25 -4.50
CA ILE A 269 -42.35 6.58 -4.65
C ILE A 269 -42.28 7.02 -6.11
N LEU A 270 -41.11 6.97 -6.74
CA LEU A 270 -40.93 7.34 -8.15
C LEU A 270 -41.81 6.51 -9.09
N ALA A 271 -41.88 5.20 -8.87
CA ALA A 271 -42.74 4.31 -9.64
C ALA A 271 -44.24 4.59 -9.45
N SER A 272 -44.66 5.08 -8.28
CA SER A 272 -46.04 5.47 -8.02
C SER A 272 -46.41 6.79 -8.70
N LEU A 273 -45.49 7.75 -8.73
CA LEU A 273 -45.66 9.04 -9.42
C LEU A 273 -45.77 8.83 -10.93
N ASN A 274 -44.90 8.01 -11.52
CA ASN A 274 -44.94 7.72 -12.96
C ASN A 274 -46.20 6.96 -13.42
N LYS A 275 -46.95 6.33 -12.50
CA LYS A 275 -48.25 5.69 -12.80
C LYS A 275 -49.42 6.67 -12.71
N ALA A 276 -49.24 7.83 -12.06
CA ALA A 276 -50.29 8.82 -11.84
C ALA A 276 -50.42 9.82 -13.00
N ASP A 277 -49.41 9.96 -13.86
CA ASP A 277 -49.42 10.77 -15.08
C ASP A 277 -49.59 9.88 -16.34
N PRO A 278 -50.83 9.66 -16.83
CA PRO A 278 -51.01 9.06 -18.15
C PRO A 278 -50.57 10.05 -19.24
N PRO A 279 -49.99 9.57 -20.36
CA PRO A 279 -49.63 10.43 -21.48
C PRO A 279 -50.90 11.07 -22.06
N THR A 280 -50.94 12.42 -22.07
CA THR A 280 -51.87 13.22 -22.86
C THR A 280 -51.50 13.20 -24.34
#